data_AF-A0A2G4IM04-F1
#
_entry.id   AF-A0A2G4IM04-F1
#
_cell.length_a   1.000
_cell.length_b   1.000
_cell.length_c   1.000
_cell.angle_alpha   90.00
_cell.angle_beta   90.00
_cell.angle_gamma   90.00
#
_symmetry.space_group_name_H-M   'P 1'
#
loop_
_entity.id
_entity.type
_entity.pdbx_description
1 polymer ?
#
loop_
_entity_poly.entity_id
_entity_poly.type
_entity_poly.pdbx_seq_one_letter_code
_entity_poly.pdbx_strand_id
1 'polypeptide(L)' 'MDVLTDPDMALLDQVFATPTVIRVSPGPARRLFGDLYSPEMVMIGLQLSPEATPT' A
#
# COMPACT_ATOMS: atom_id res chain seq x y z
N MET A 1 -5.37 -1.98 9.87
CA MET A 1 -5.34 -3.38 10.30
C MET A 1 -4.11 -3.58 11.17
N ASP A 2 -4.22 -4.32 12.26
CA ASP A 2 -3.07 -4.70 13.09
C ASP A 2 -2.75 -6.19 12.86
N VAL A 3 -1.54 -6.47 12.38
CA VAL A 3 -1.06 -7.82 12.05
C VAL A 3 -0.95 -8.71 13.30
N LEU A 4 -0.70 -8.13 14.48
CA LEU A 4 -0.61 -8.88 15.72
C LEU A 4 -2.00 -9.27 16.26
N THR A 5 -3.03 -8.49 15.91
CA THR A 5 -4.41 -8.74 16.37
C THR A 5 -5.16 -9.67 15.41
N ASP A 6 -4.89 -9.58 14.10
CA ASP A 6 -5.59 -10.35 13.07
C ASP A 6 -4.59 -10.89 12.03
N PRO A 7 -3.78 -11.90 12.37
CA PRO A 7 -2.75 -12.43 11.47
C PRO A 7 -3.34 -13.12 10.23
N ASP A 8 -4.55 -13.67 10.32
CA ASP A 8 -5.20 -14.38 9.22
C ASP A 8 -5.60 -13.43 8.09
N MET A 9 -6.19 -12.27 8.41
CA MET A 9 -6.43 -11.25 7.38
C MET A 9 -5.13 -10.73 6.77
N ALA A 10 -4.03 -10.67 7.53
CA ALA A 10 -2.77 -10.11 7.04
C ALA A 10 -2.19 -11.06 5.99
N LEU A 11 -2.33 -12.36 6.23
CA LEU A 11 -1.95 -13.40 5.28
C LEU A 11 -2.85 -13.39 4.03
N LEU A 12 -4.17 -13.22 4.20
CA LEU A 12 -5.12 -13.09 3.07
C LEU A 12 -4.78 -11.89 2.19
N ASP A 13 -4.44 -10.76 2.80
CA ASP A 13 -3.98 -9.55 2.10
C ASP A 13 -2.51 -9.61 1.67
N GLN A 14 -1.81 -10.72 1.93
CA GLN A 14 -0.40 -10.97 1.61
C GLN A 14 0.55 -9.89 2.16
N VAL A 15 0.31 -9.48 3.40
CA VAL A 15 1.17 -8.58 4.17
C VAL A 15 2.29 -9.39 4.80
N PHE A 16 3.46 -9.40 4.16
CA PHE A 16 4.66 -10.10 4.65
C PHE A 16 5.64 -9.21 5.40
N ALA A 17 5.46 -7.89 5.33
CA ALA A 17 6.29 -6.91 6.01
C ALA A 17 5.42 -5.83 6.64
N THR A 18 5.84 -5.31 7.79
CA THR A 18 5.20 -4.16 8.46
C THR A 18 6.18 -3.00 8.47
N PRO A 19 5.77 -1.76 8.14
CA PRO A 19 4.45 -1.35 7.65
C PRO A 19 4.18 -1.70 6.18
N THR A 20 2.92 -2.00 5.84
CA THR A 20 2.42 -2.15 4.45
C THR A 20 1.18 -1.30 4.23
N VAL A 21 1.11 -0.61 3.09
CA VAL A 21 -0.12 0.08 2.61
C VAL A 21 -0.60 -0.57 1.33
N ILE A 22 -1.89 -0.85 1.26
CA ILE A 22 -2.55 -1.45 0.11
C ILE A 22 -3.64 -0.51 -0.38
N ARG A 23 -3.52 -0.05 -1.63
CA ARG A 23 -4.59 0.65 -2.34
C ARG A 23 -5.43 -0.39 -3.08
N VAL A 24 -6.67 -0.59 -2.65
CA VAL A 24 -7.61 -1.54 -3.26
C VAL A 24 -8.35 -0.92 -4.45
N SER A 25 -8.65 0.38 -4.39
CA SER A 25 -9.41 1.10 -5.41
C SER A 25 -8.89 2.52 -5.62
N PRO A 26 -9.05 3.10 -6.83
CA PRO A 26 -9.51 2.48 -8.08
C PRO A 26 -8.53 1.40 -8.59
N GLY A 27 -8.93 0.45 -9.43
CA GLY A 27 -8.04 -0.65 -9.85
C GLY A 27 -6.79 -0.19 -10.63
N PRO A 28 -5.76 -1.03 -10.85
CA PRO A 28 -5.44 -2.30 -10.16
C PRO A 28 -4.86 -2.04 -8.76
N ALA A 29 -4.98 -3.02 -7.85
CA ALA A 29 -4.47 -2.85 -6.49
C ALA A 29 -2.95 -2.59 -6.46
N ARG A 30 -2.51 -1.66 -5.62
CA ARG A 30 -1.09 -1.30 -5.45
C ARG A 30 -0.68 -1.52 -3.99
N ARG A 31 0.55 -1.98 -3.77
CA ARG A 31 1.10 -2.22 -2.43
C ARG A 31 2.41 -1.46 -2.26
N LEU A 32 2.61 -0.87 -1.10
CA LEU A 32 3.82 -0.15 -0.73
C LEU A 32 4.32 -0.66 0.63
N PHE A 33 5.62 -0.93 0.72
CA PHE A 33 6.31 -1.41 1.92
C PHE A 33 7.28 -0.34 2.41
N GLY A 34 7.52 -0.28 3.73
CA GLY A 34 8.57 0.56 4.31
C GLY A 34 8.04 1.61 5.28
N ASP A 35 8.82 2.67 5.49
CA ASP A 35 8.65 3.63 6.59
C ASP A 35 7.53 4.66 6.37
N LEU A 36 6.93 4.74 5.18
CA LEU A 36 5.77 5.58 4.83
C LEU A 36 5.91 7.06 5.27
N TYR A 37 7.13 7.55 5.47
CA TYR A 37 7.37 8.84 6.11
C TYR A 37 6.94 10.03 5.25
N SER A 38 7.06 9.92 3.92
CA SER A 38 6.70 10.97 2.97
C SER A 38 5.34 10.69 2.32
N PRO A 39 4.32 11.53 2.58
CA PRO A 39 3.03 11.40 1.91
C PRO A 39 3.15 11.48 0.39
N GLU A 40 4.04 12.30 -0.14
CA GLU A 40 4.25 12.43 -1.59
C GLU A 40 4.74 11.12 -2.20
N MET A 41 5.72 10.48 -1.57
CA MET A 41 6.25 9.18 -2.02
C MET A 41 5.20 8.09 -1.93
N VAL A 42 4.34 8.12 -0.90
CA VAL A 42 3.22 7.19 -0.75
C VAL A 42 2.20 7.39 -1.88
N MET A 43 1.82 8.64 -2.18
CA MET A 43 0.85 8.95 -3.22
C MET A 43 1.37 8.58 -4.62
N ILE A 44 2.65 8.81 -4.91
CA ILE A 44 3.29 8.39 -6.16
C ILE A 44 3.36 6.86 -6.24
N GLY A 45 3.84 6.20 -5.18
CA GLY A 45 3.96 4.73 -5.13
C GLY A 45 2.62 4.01 -5.29
N LEU A 46 1.54 4.61 -4.79
CA LEU A 46 0.18 4.09 -4.93
C LEU A 46 -0.53 4.59 -6.19
N GLN A 47 0.09 5.44 -7.02
CA GLN A 47 -0.49 6.02 -8.23
C GLN A 47 -1.80 6.76 -7.95
N LEU A 48 -1.81 7.52 -6.86
CA LEU A 48 -2.93 8.36 -6.45
C LEU A 48 -2.82 9.79 -6.99
N SER A 49 -1.67 10.17 -7.54
CA SER A 49 -1.44 11.48 -8.14
C SER A 49 -1.81 11.50 -9.64
N PRO A 50 -2.42 12.59 -10.14
CA PRO A 50 -2.96 12.68 -11.50
C PRO A 50 -1.90 12.61 -12.63
N GLU A 51 -0.62 12.83 -12.32
CA GLU A 51 0.48 12.78 -13.31
C GLU A 51 1.16 11.40 -13.43
N ALA A 52 0.67 10.35 -12.78
CA ALA A 52 1.31 9.03 -12.80
C ALA A 52 1.09 8.23 -14.12
N THR A 53 1.00 8.91 -15.26
CA THR A 53 1.06 8.28 -16.58
C THR A 53 2.43 8.61 -17.19
N PRO A 54 3.39 7.67 -17.23
CA PRO A 54 4.62 7.90 -17.99
C PRO A 54 4.22 7.98 -19.47
N THR A 55 4.36 9.17 -20.05
CA THR A 55 4.37 9.39 -21.52
C THR A 55 5.76 9.08 -22.06
#